data_AF-A0AAJ0X995-F1
#
_entry.id   AF-A0AAJ0X995-F1
#
_cell.length_a   1.000
_cell.length_b   1.000
_cell.length_c   1.000
_cell.angle_alpha   90.00
_cell.angle_beta   90.00
_cell.angle_gamma   90.00
#
_symmetry.space_group_name_H-M   'P 1'
#
loop_
_entity.id
_entity.type
_entity.pdbx_description
1 polymer ?
#
loop_
_entity_poly.entity_id
_entity_poly.type
_entity_poly.pdbx_seq_one_letter_code
_entity_poly.pdbx_strand_id
1 'polypeptide(L)'
;MKTLNRNTVILAAIGATAILSGCEAPPPESIQNGYRGLQMQTNYNPRLLEESLEANVPPEPIPAAAEGGPLAKDTYKNVQVLGDLTVNEFNRLMVALTNWVSPEEGCYYCHVSDGGFEDDGIYTKIASRKMLQMTQDTNANWKDHVADTGITCYTCHRGNPVPEYVWTTDPGPGQPTALAPTGQNIASATVAYASLPYDPFTPFLLESNDIRVIGDTVLPQGNRRSIKQAEWTYGLMMHISDALGVNCTYCHNSRSFYSWDQSTPQRTTAWYAIRHVRELNNDWVVPLTEILPESRKGPLGDVYKVYCTTCHQGAYKPLYGAPMVKDYPSLQGPIPEGGLAAKKAAEADAVADAEEAPPAQAKAEMPEAPAPEATADEAAAADEQAKAAEPEPAPEAAPAEEPAAADEQVKAEEPAPAPEAAAEEAAEPATADASAEAAEAEAKPAAEQPQQYPPRLQYPPPSMMRYPPAPLQYPPAPQSR
;
A
#
# COMPACT_ATOMS: atom_id res chain seq x y z
N MET A 1 2.73 -3.75 -62.96
CA MET A 1 2.67 -3.73 -61.48
C MET A 1 1.99 -2.43 -61.08
N LYS A 2 0.80 -2.48 -60.47
CA LYS A 2 0.14 -1.26 -59.96
C LYS A 2 0.95 -0.76 -58.76
N THR A 3 1.57 0.41 -58.90
CA THR A 3 2.24 1.10 -57.80
C THR A 3 1.22 1.36 -56.71
N LEU A 4 1.52 0.96 -55.46
CA LEU A 4 0.67 1.32 -54.33
C LEU A 4 0.57 2.84 -54.25
N ASN A 5 -0.66 3.36 -54.15
CA ASN A 5 -0.91 4.79 -54.01
C ASN A 5 -0.28 5.27 -52.69
N ARG A 6 0.29 6.49 -52.66
CA ARG A 6 0.89 7.13 -51.49
C ARG A 6 -0.02 7.04 -50.26
N ASN A 7 -1.33 7.19 -50.45
CA ASN A 7 -2.31 7.10 -49.36
C ASN A 7 -2.39 5.68 -48.77
N THR A 8 -2.21 4.63 -49.57
CA THR A 8 -2.17 3.24 -49.11
C THR A 8 -0.91 2.95 -48.30
N VAL A 9 0.22 3.55 -48.68
CA VAL A 9 1.48 3.43 -47.92
C VAL A 9 1.38 4.15 -46.58
N ILE A 10 0.80 5.35 -46.54
CA ILE A 10 0.59 6.10 -45.29
C ILE A 10 -0.36 5.35 -44.34
N LEU A 11 -1.48 4.82 -44.86
CA LEU A 11 -2.41 4.03 -44.04
C LEU A 11 -1.79 2.73 -43.53
N ALA A 12 -0.96 2.06 -44.35
CA ALA A 12 -0.22 0.88 -43.92
C ALA A 12 0.84 1.21 -42.85
N ALA A 13 1.52 2.35 -42.97
CA ALA A 13 2.48 2.82 -41.97
C ALA A 13 1.81 3.18 -40.64
N ILE A 14 0.69 3.93 -40.66
CA ILE A 14 -0.09 4.25 -39.46
C ILE A 14 -0.63 2.96 -38.82
N GLY A 15 -1.15 2.03 -39.63
CA GLY A 15 -1.60 0.72 -39.15
C GLY A 15 -0.47 -0.11 -38.52
N ALA A 16 0.73 -0.09 -39.11
CA ALA A 16 1.90 -0.77 -38.56
C ALA A 16 2.38 -0.12 -37.25
N THR A 17 2.41 1.21 -37.16
CA THR A 17 2.78 1.95 -35.95
C THR A 17 1.78 1.69 -34.82
N ALA A 18 0.48 1.63 -35.12
CA ALA A 18 -0.55 1.31 -34.13
C ALA A 18 -0.46 -0.15 -33.61
N ILE A 19 0.09 -1.08 -34.40
CA ILE A 19 0.30 -2.48 -33.99
C ILE A 19 1.60 -2.66 -33.18
N LEU A 20 2.60 -1.79 -33.38
CA LEU A 20 3.93 -1.90 -32.76
C LEU A 20 4.13 -0.98 -31.53
N SER A 21 3.12 -0.22 -31.11
CA SER A 21 3.24 0.77 -30.03
C SER A 21 3.42 0.20 -28.61
N GLY A 22 3.25 -1.12 -28.43
CA GLY A 22 3.40 -1.81 -27.13
C GLY A 22 4.77 -2.45 -26.88
N CYS A 23 5.82 -2.04 -27.60
CA CYS A 23 7.16 -2.63 -27.47
C CYS A 23 8.10 -1.76 -26.63
N GLU A 24 8.84 -2.40 -25.74
CA GLU A 24 9.93 -1.79 -24.98
C GLU A 24 11.29 -2.19 -25.57
N ALA A 25 12.24 -1.25 -25.59
CA ALA A 25 13.57 -1.50 -26.14
C ALA A 25 14.44 -2.34 -25.18
N PRO A 26 15.15 -3.38 -25.67
CA PRO A 26 16.13 -4.12 -24.87
C PRO A 26 17.45 -3.33 -24.67
N PRO A 27 18.27 -3.70 -23.67
CA PRO A 27 18.06 -4.78 -22.71
C PRO A 27 17.24 -4.33 -21.47
N PRO A 28 16.39 -5.21 -20.92
CA PRO A 28 15.81 -4.98 -19.60
C PRO A 28 16.86 -5.22 -18.50
N GLU A 29 16.64 -4.62 -17.32
CA GLU A 29 17.32 -5.01 -16.10
C GLU A 29 16.65 -6.27 -15.53
N SER A 30 17.43 -7.29 -15.19
CA SER A 30 16.92 -8.57 -14.71
C SER A 30 17.49 -8.90 -13.32
N ILE A 31 16.60 -9.17 -12.37
CA ILE A 31 16.95 -9.54 -10.99
C ILE A 31 16.56 -11.00 -10.76
N GLN A 32 17.53 -11.85 -10.43
CA GLN A 32 17.28 -13.25 -10.13
C GLN A 32 16.77 -13.41 -8.69
N ASN A 33 15.55 -13.96 -8.53
CA ASN A 33 14.86 -14.14 -7.24
C ASN A 33 14.96 -15.57 -6.67
N GLY A 34 15.47 -16.53 -7.45
CA GLY A 34 15.52 -17.94 -7.04
C GLY A 34 16.70 -18.71 -7.61
N TYR A 35 16.73 -20.02 -7.36
CA TYR A 35 17.82 -20.87 -7.85
C TYR A 35 17.91 -20.88 -9.38
N ARG A 36 19.14 -20.94 -9.90
CA ARG A 36 19.42 -20.94 -11.34
C ARG A 36 18.61 -22.01 -12.08
N GLY A 37 18.09 -21.66 -13.26
CA GLY A 37 17.28 -22.56 -14.09
C GLY A 37 15.79 -22.65 -13.70
N LEU A 38 15.37 -22.03 -12.58
CA LEU A 38 13.95 -21.97 -12.20
C LEU A 38 13.19 -20.79 -12.82
N GLN A 39 13.89 -19.88 -13.50
CA GLN A 39 13.33 -18.64 -14.09
C GLN A 39 12.51 -17.79 -13.10
N MET A 40 12.84 -17.88 -11.81
CA MET A 40 12.35 -16.93 -10.82
C MET A 40 13.18 -15.66 -10.94
N GLN A 41 12.69 -14.69 -11.70
CA GLN A 41 13.34 -13.41 -11.93
C GLN A 41 12.31 -12.29 -12.11
N THR A 42 12.68 -11.06 -11.75
CA THR A 42 11.94 -9.84 -12.08
C THR A 42 12.67 -9.10 -13.18
N ASN A 43 11.93 -8.56 -14.15
CA ASN A 43 12.49 -7.77 -15.23
C ASN A 43 11.93 -6.35 -15.12
N TYR A 44 12.81 -5.36 -15.25
CA TYR A 44 12.48 -3.95 -15.23
C TYR A 44 12.93 -3.28 -16.52
N ASN A 45 12.16 -2.29 -16.95
CA ASN A 45 12.59 -1.36 -17.99
C ASN A 45 13.40 -0.24 -17.31
N PRO A 46 14.67 -0.02 -17.68
CA PRO A 46 15.51 0.99 -17.04
C PRO A 46 14.90 2.40 -17.07
N ARG A 47 14.30 2.80 -18.20
CA ARG A 47 13.66 4.12 -18.35
C ARG A 47 12.44 4.27 -17.43
N LEU A 48 11.56 3.28 -17.40
CA LEU A 48 10.38 3.34 -16.53
C LEU A 48 10.75 3.25 -15.05
N LEU A 49 11.82 2.53 -14.72
CA LEU A 49 12.35 2.45 -13.36
C LEU A 49 12.91 3.81 -12.93
N GLU A 50 13.63 4.52 -13.79
CA GLU A 50 14.13 5.87 -13.54
C GLU A 50 12.98 6.86 -13.33
N GLU A 51 11.97 6.87 -14.21
CA GLU A 51 10.75 7.67 -14.05
C GLU A 51 10.03 7.37 -12.72
N SER A 52 9.98 6.09 -12.33
CA SER A 52 9.38 5.68 -11.05
C SER A 52 10.20 6.16 -9.84
N LEU A 53 11.54 6.13 -9.91
CA LEU A 53 12.42 6.63 -8.86
C LEU A 53 12.24 8.14 -8.66
N GLU A 54 12.17 8.90 -9.76
CA GLU A 54 11.93 10.35 -9.74
C GLU A 54 10.56 10.69 -9.14
N ALA A 55 9.51 9.92 -9.47
CA ALA A 55 8.17 10.10 -8.92
C ALA A 55 8.05 9.70 -7.42
N ASN A 56 9.05 8.99 -6.88
CA ASN A 56 9.03 8.44 -5.52
C ASN A 56 10.12 9.04 -4.61
N VAL A 57 10.58 10.26 -4.92
CA VAL A 57 11.53 10.98 -4.07
C VAL A 57 10.84 11.44 -2.77
N PRO A 58 11.35 11.07 -1.58
CA PRO A 58 10.81 11.56 -0.31
C PRO A 58 11.14 13.06 -0.13
N PRO A 59 10.27 13.83 0.54
CA PRO A 59 10.58 15.21 0.88
C PRO A 59 11.73 15.28 1.88
N GLU A 60 12.55 16.32 1.76
CA GLU A 60 13.60 16.64 2.73
C GLU A 60 13.02 16.78 4.15
N PRO A 61 13.66 16.19 5.18
CA PRO A 61 13.19 16.31 6.54
C PRO A 61 13.35 17.75 7.04
N ILE A 62 12.38 18.21 7.84
CA ILE A 62 12.48 19.50 8.52
C ILE A 62 13.59 19.40 9.57
N PRO A 63 14.48 20.42 9.72
CA PRO A 63 15.52 20.41 10.73
C PRO A 63 14.99 20.06 12.12
N ALA A 64 15.77 19.28 12.88
CA ALA A 64 15.40 18.88 14.23
C ALA A 64 15.08 20.10 15.10
N ALA A 65 14.02 20.00 15.91
CA ALA A 65 13.62 21.05 16.81
C ALA A 65 14.65 21.21 17.94
N ALA A 66 14.79 22.41 18.49
CA ALA A 66 15.63 22.64 19.65
C ALA A 66 15.14 21.80 20.85
N GLU A 67 16.06 21.13 21.52
CA GLU A 67 15.76 20.26 22.66
C GLU A 67 15.25 21.05 23.87
N GLY A 68 14.43 20.40 24.69
CA GLY A 68 13.84 20.98 25.90
C GLY A 68 12.63 21.88 25.63
N GLY A 69 12.18 22.56 26.68
CA GLY A 69 10.96 23.36 26.70
C GLY A 69 9.77 22.65 27.37
N PRO A 70 8.65 23.37 27.58
CA PRO A 70 7.45 22.79 28.18
C PRO A 70 6.82 21.75 27.24
N LEU A 71 6.06 20.82 27.83
CA LEU A 71 5.33 19.83 27.05
C LEU A 71 4.07 20.45 26.43
N ALA A 72 3.63 19.86 25.31
CA ALA A 72 2.46 20.27 24.57
C ALA A 72 1.20 20.19 25.43
N LYS A 73 1.04 19.15 26.26
CA LYS A 73 -0.09 18.98 27.19
C LYS A 73 -0.15 20.07 28.28
N ASP A 74 0.99 20.65 28.64
CA ASP A 74 1.06 21.68 29.69
C ASP A 74 0.87 23.09 29.11
N THR A 75 0.96 23.23 27.78
CA THR A 75 0.92 24.53 27.09
C THR A 75 -0.37 24.71 26.28
N TYR A 76 -0.84 23.66 25.60
CA TYR A 76 -2.01 23.69 24.73
C TYR A 76 -3.24 23.05 25.39
N LYS A 77 -4.44 23.41 24.93
CA LYS A 77 -5.70 23.07 25.61
C LYS A 77 -6.28 21.69 25.27
N ASN A 78 -6.20 21.26 24.01
CA ASN A 78 -6.89 20.05 23.50
C ASN A 78 -5.93 19.09 22.76
N VAL A 79 -4.83 18.72 23.42
CA VAL A 79 -3.85 17.78 22.86
C VAL A 79 -4.07 16.38 23.46
N GLN A 80 -4.57 15.47 22.63
CA GLN A 80 -4.98 14.11 23.06
C GLN A 80 -3.97 13.02 22.70
N VAL A 81 -3.16 13.21 21.65
CA VAL A 81 -2.23 12.19 21.13
C VAL A 81 -0.77 12.59 21.34
N LEU A 82 -0.44 13.86 21.09
CA LEU A 82 0.93 14.37 21.03
C LEU A 82 1.32 15.16 22.30
N GLY A 83 0.72 14.80 23.44
CA GLY A 83 0.81 15.58 24.68
C GLY A 83 2.23 15.66 25.26
N ASP A 84 3.01 14.60 25.10
CA ASP A 84 4.36 14.46 25.65
C ASP A 84 5.47 14.94 24.69
N LEU A 85 5.12 15.64 23.61
CA LEU A 85 6.10 16.40 22.82
C LEU A 85 6.43 17.72 23.50
N THR A 86 7.67 18.19 23.33
CA THR A 86 7.98 19.59 23.63
C THR A 86 7.23 20.49 22.64
N VAL A 87 6.95 21.73 23.02
CA VAL A 87 6.30 22.70 22.12
C VAL A 87 7.07 22.86 20.80
N ASN A 88 8.41 22.81 20.83
CA ASN A 88 9.22 22.93 19.62
C ASN A 88 9.01 21.74 18.67
N GLU A 89 9.01 20.51 19.19
CA GLU A 89 8.80 19.31 18.38
C GLU A 89 7.34 19.19 17.92
N PHE A 90 6.39 19.60 18.74
CA PHE A 90 4.98 19.71 18.36
C PHE A 90 4.82 20.62 17.14
N ASN A 91 5.41 21.82 17.18
CA ASN A 91 5.36 22.77 16.06
C ASN A 91 6.06 22.22 14.82
N ARG A 92 7.23 21.61 14.97
CA ARG A 92 7.96 20.95 13.87
C ARG A 92 7.09 19.89 13.19
N LEU A 93 6.44 19.03 13.98
CA LEU A 93 5.56 18.01 13.46
C LEU A 93 4.35 18.63 12.72
N MET A 94 3.74 19.69 13.24
CA MET A 94 2.62 20.36 12.56
C MET A 94 3.03 20.95 11.19
N VAL A 95 4.26 21.46 11.06
CA VAL A 95 4.79 21.89 9.75
C VAL A 95 4.97 20.70 8.81
N ALA A 96 5.49 19.57 9.31
CA ALA A 96 5.63 18.35 8.52
C ALA A 96 4.27 17.82 8.03
N LEU A 97 3.27 17.74 8.92
CA LEU A 97 1.92 17.30 8.59
C LEU A 97 1.29 18.18 7.51
N THR A 98 1.43 19.50 7.63
CA THR A 98 0.96 20.45 6.60
C THR A 98 1.60 20.13 5.23
N ASN A 99 2.92 20.00 5.17
CA ASN A 99 3.63 19.74 3.92
C ASN A 99 3.29 18.36 3.32
N TRP A 100 2.97 17.37 4.16
CA TRP A 100 2.71 16.02 3.71
C TRP A 100 1.27 15.77 3.26
N VAL A 101 0.31 16.55 3.77
CA VAL A 101 -1.12 16.32 3.57
C VAL A 101 -1.77 17.46 2.79
N SER A 102 -1.60 18.71 3.22
CA SER A 102 -2.34 19.85 2.67
C SER A 102 -1.44 21.09 2.52
N PRO A 103 -0.37 21.00 1.70
CA PRO A 103 0.58 22.09 1.52
C PRO A 103 -0.07 23.32 0.86
N GLU A 104 -1.10 23.13 0.03
CA GLU A 104 -1.79 24.21 -0.66
C GLU A 104 -2.75 24.96 0.26
N GLU A 105 -3.52 24.24 1.09
CA GLU A 105 -4.50 24.83 2.02
C GLU A 105 -3.86 25.30 3.34
N GLY A 106 -2.69 24.77 3.68
CA GLY A 106 -1.93 25.13 4.87
C GLY A 106 -2.62 24.66 6.16
N CYS A 107 -2.29 25.36 7.26
CA CYS A 107 -2.71 24.97 8.62
C CYS A 107 -4.25 24.90 8.77
N TYR A 108 -4.98 25.77 8.07
CA TYR A 108 -6.44 25.87 8.18
C TYR A 108 -7.20 24.77 7.43
N TYR A 109 -6.50 23.85 6.77
CA TYR A 109 -7.13 22.61 6.30
C TYR A 109 -7.70 21.78 7.47
N CYS A 110 -6.95 21.72 8.58
CA CYS A 110 -7.31 20.95 9.78
C CYS A 110 -7.70 21.81 10.98
N HIS A 111 -7.76 23.14 10.83
CA HIS A 111 -8.05 24.05 11.94
C HIS A 111 -9.10 25.08 11.55
N VAL A 112 -9.98 25.41 12.49
CA VAL A 112 -10.98 26.47 12.34
C VAL A 112 -10.29 27.82 12.51
N SER A 113 -10.43 28.73 11.54
CA SER A 113 -9.81 30.07 11.60
C SER A 113 -10.33 30.91 12.76
N ASP A 114 -11.63 30.82 13.03
CA ASP A 114 -12.34 31.73 13.95
C ASP A 114 -12.57 31.11 15.34
N GLY A 115 -12.32 29.80 15.49
CA GLY A 115 -12.51 29.01 16.72
C GLY A 115 -11.22 28.74 17.51
N GLY A 116 -10.06 29.02 16.93
CA GLY A 116 -8.74 28.73 17.51
C GLY A 116 -8.24 27.31 17.22
N PHE A 117 -6.95 27.06 17.50
CA PHE A 117 -6.30 25.78 17.19
C PHE A 117 -6.80 24.61 18.05
N GLU A 118 -7.42 24.88 19.19
CA GLU A 118 -8.00 23.88 20.10
C GLU A 118 -9.33 23.29 19.60
N ASP A 119 -10.04 24.00 18.71
CA ASP A 119 -11.39 23.66 18.26
C ASP A 119 -11.40 22.43 17.35
N ASP A 120 -12.30 21.50 17.63
CA ASP A 120 -12.54 20.26 16.87
C ASP A 120 -13.77 20.35 15.95
N GLY A 121 -14.33 21.55 15.74
CA GLY A 121 -15.49 21.81 14.91
C GLY A 121 -15.33 21.53 13.40
N ILE A 122 -14.17 21.09 12.94
CA ILE A 122 -13.90 20.68 11.56
C ILE A 122 -13.53 19.20 11.48
N TYR A 123 -14.18 18.47 10.56
CA TYR A 123 -14.03 17.01 10.44
C TYR A 123 -12.58 16.56 10.15
N THR A 124 -11.82 17.38 9.40
CA THR A 124 -10.43 17.09 9.01
C THR A 124 -9.51 16.98 10.22
N LYS A 125 -9.79 17.70 11.31
CA LYS A 125 -9.02 17.59 12.55
C LYS A 125 -9.29 16.28 13.28
N ILE A 126 -10.56 15.88 13.34
CA ILE A 126 -10.98 14.61 13.96
C ILE A 126 -10.35 13.44 13.18
N ALA A 127 -10.42 13.48 11.84
CA ALA A 127 -9.77 12.50 10.97
C ALA A 127 -8.24 12.50 11.15
N SER A 128 -7.60 13.67 11.19
CA SER A 128 -6.14 13.80 11.38
C SER A 128 -5.68 13.18 12.70
N ARG A 129 -6.44 13.37 13.78
CA ARG A 129 -6.14 12.76 15.09
C ARG A 129 -6.15 11.24 15.01
N LYS A 130 -7.13 10.67 14.31
CA LYS A 130 -7.21 9.22 14.07
C LYS A 130 -6.07 8.71 13.19
N MET A 131 -5.68 9.45 12.15
CA MET A 131 -4.56 9.09 11.29
C MET A 131 -3.20 9.15 12.01
N LEU A 132 -3.02 10.05 12.97
CA LEU A 132 -1.83 10.06 13.84
C LEU A 132 -1.73 8.78 14.68
N GLN A 133 -2.85 8.37 15.28
CA GLN A 133 -2.92 7.13 16.06
C GLN A 133 -2.66 5.90 15.17
N MET A 134 -3.28 5.84 13.99
CA MET A 134 -3.05 4.79 12.99
C MET A 134 -1.57 4.70 12.59
N THR A 135 -0.92 5.84 12.37
CA THR A 135 0.49 5.92 11.98
C THR A 135 1.40 5.40 13.10
N GLN A 136 1.17 5.84 14.33
CA GLN A 136 1.91 5.38 15.51
C GLN A 136 1.72 3.88 15.73
N ASP A 137 0.48 3.40 15.61
CA ASP A 137 0.16 1.97 15.77
C ASP A 137 0.85 1.13 14.69
N THR A 138 0.75 1.53 13.42
CA THR A 138 1.46 0.89 12.31
C THR A 138 2.95 0.77 12.59
N ASN A 139 3.58 1.87 12.96
CA ASN A 139 5.02 1.92 13.14
C ASN A 139 5.51 1.14 14.36
N ALA A 140 4.67 0.99 15.39
CA ALA A 140 5.00 0.24 16.59
C ALA A 140 4.67 -1.26 16.46
N ASN A 141 3.51 -1.60 15.90
CA ASN A 141 2.89 -2.92 16.04
C ASN A 141 2.89 -3.77 14.76
N TRP A 142 3.20 -3.17 13.60
CA TRP A 142 3.24 -3.85 12.30
C TRP A 142 4.66 -4.02 11.74
N LYS A 143 5.65 -4.17 12.61
CA LYS A 143 7.06 -4.37 12.25
C LYS A 143 7.34 -5.56 11.33
N ASP A 144 6.54 -6.64 11.42
CA ASP A 144 6.63 -7.78 10.50
C ASP A 144 6.28 -7.44 9.04
N HIS A 145 5.63 -6.28 8.82
CA HIS A 145 5.35 -5.72 7.51
C HIS A 145 6.25 -4.50 7.22
N VAL A 146 6.18 -3.44 8.03
CA VAL A 146 6.84 -2.15 7.73
C VAL A 146 8.28 -2.03 8.24
N ALA A 147 8.74 -3.02 9.01
CA ALA A 147 10.06 -3.04 9.66
C ALA A 147 10.39 -1.68 10.33
N ASP A 148 11.65 -1.26 10.28
CA ASP A 148 12.09 0.03 10.82
C ASP A 148 11.99 1.19 9.83
N THR A 149 11.60 0.92 8.58
CA THR A 149 11.29 1.98 7.60
C THR A 149 10.05 2.76 8.05
N GLY A 150 8.99 2.05 8.47
CA GLY A 150 7.72 2.64 8.89
C GLY A 150 6.98 3.39 7.78
N ILE A 151 5.93 4.11 8.17
CA ILE A 151 5.11 4.99 7.33
C ILE A 151 5.01 6.39 7.92
N THR A 152 4.82 7.38 7.07
CA THR A 152 4.44 8.75 7.45
C THR A 152 3.15 9.14 6.72
N CYS A 153 2.62 10.32 6.99
CA CYS A 153 1.47 10.86 6.25
C CYS A 153 1.77 10.95 4.75
N TYR A 154 3.02 11.29 4.38
CA TYR A 154 3.44 11.41 2.99
C TYR A 154 3.39 10.08 2.23
N THR A 155 3.56 8.94 2.93
CA THR A 155 3.52 7.61 2.32
C THR A 155 2.23 7.40 1.50
N CYS A 156 1.09 7.88 2.02
CA CYS A 156 -0.20 7.80 1.34
C CYS A 156 -0.58 9.11 0.65
N HIS A 157 -0.47 10.24 1.35
CA HIS A 157 -1.04 11.52 0.89
C HIS A 157 -0.24 12.17 -0.23
N ARG A 158 1.09 12.00 -0.27
CA ARG A 158 1.96 12.60 -1.29
C ARG A 158 1.72 14.11 -1.51
N GLY A 159 1.39 14.85 -0.45
CA GLY A 159 1.05 16.29 -0.53
C GLY A 159 -0.38 16.60 -0.97
N ASN A 160 -1.27 15.59 -1.05
CA ASN A 160 -2.67 15.76 -1.38
C ASN A 160 -3.56 15.44 -0.18
N PRO A 161 -4.59 16.26 0.12
CA PRO A 161 -5.44 15.99 1.27
C PRO A 161 -6.26 14.72 1.14
N VAL A 162 -6.54 14.31 -0.09
CA VAL A 162 -7.06 12.99 -0.44
C VAL A 162 -5.94 12.20 -1.09
N PRO A 163 -5.55 11.03 -0.57
CA PRO A 163 -4.60 10.16 -1.25
C PRO A 163 -5.11 9.83 -2.67
N GLU A 164 -4.22 9.89 -3.66
CA GLU A 164 -4.55 9.60 -5.05
C GLU A 164 -5.07 8.16 -5.23
N TYR A 165 -4.42 7.22 -4.55
CA TYR A 165 -4.71 5.80 -4.64
C TYR A 165 -5.58 5.36 -3.47
N VAL A 166 -6.89 5.50 -3.64
CA VAL A 166 -7.93 4.98 -2.74
C VAL A 166 -8.88 4.04 -3.48
N TRP A 167 -9.64 3.23 -2.75
CA TRP A 167 -10.66 2.38 -3.35
C TRP A 167 -12.00 2.43 -2.60
N THR A 168 -13.07 2.13 -3.32
CA THR A 168 -14.42 1.89 -2.82
C THR A 168 -14.96 0.63 -3.47
N THR A 169 -16.00 0.03 -2.89
CA THR A 169 -16.68 -1.11 -3.49
C THR A 169 -17.16 -0.75 -4.90
N ASP A 170 -16.69 -1.50 -5.89
CA ASP A 170 -17.02 -1.25 -7.30
C ASP A 170 -18.34 -1.96 -7.65
N PRO A 171 -19.43 -1.22 -7.98
CA PRO A 171 -20.69 -1.84 -8.41
C PRO A 171 -20.57 -2.51 -9.80
N GLY A 172 -19.46 -2.29 -10.50
CA GLY A 172 -19.24 -2.72 -11.87
C GLY A 172 -19.94 -1.83 -12.89
N PRO A 173 -19.87 -2.21 -14.18
CA PRO A 173 -20.52 -1.44 -15.23
C PRO A 173 -22.05 -1.52 -15.09
N GLY A 174 -22.74 -0.46 -15.53
CA GLY A 174 -24.19 -0.43 -15.55
C GLY A 174 -24.77 -1.60 -16.35
N GLN A 175 -25.56 -2.45 -15.69
CA GLN A 175 -26.29 -3.55 -16.31
C GLN A 175 -27.80 -3.23 -16.34
N PRO A 176 -28.56 -3.81 -17.28
CA PRO A 176 -30.02 -3.76 -17.22
C PRO A 176 -30.54 -4.29 -15.87
N THR A 177 -31.58 -3.67 -15.32
CA THR A 177 -32.11 -3.98 -13.97
C THR A 177 -32.52 -5.43 -13.74
N ALA A 178 -32.78 -6.19 -14.81
CA ALA A 178 -33.13 -7.60 -14.77
C ALA A 178 -31.91 -8.55 -14.65
N LEU A 179 -30.68 -8.04 -14.76
CA LEU A 179 -29.46 -8.83 -14.73
C LEU A 179 -28.57 -8.40 -13.55
N ALA A 180 -28.18 -9.37 -12.73
CA ALA A 180 -27.19 -9.13 -11.68
C ALA A 180 -25.81 -8.87 -12.31
N PRO A 181 -25.00 -7.94 -11.74
CA PRO A 181 -23.61 -7.79 -12.13
C PRO A 181 -22.85 -9.12 -12.02
N THR A 182 -21.98 -9.38 -12.99
CA THR A 182 -21.18 -10.62 -13.06
C THR A 182 -20.05 -10.68 -12.04
N GLY A 183 -19.64 -9.54 -11.47
CA GLY A 183 -18.47 -9.42 -10.60
C GLY A 183 -17.11 -9.60 -11.30
N GLN A 184 -17.08 -9.86 -12.61
CA GLN A 184 -15.89 -10.12 -13.45
C GLN A 184 -16.21 -9.92 -14.94
N ASN A 185 -15.30 -10.29 -15.85
CA ASN A 185 -15.46 -10.25 -17.32
C ASN A 185 -15.47 -8.84 -17.94
N ILE A 186 -14.75 -7.91 -17.35
CA ILE A 186 -14.42 -6.59 -17.93
C ILE A 186 -12.91 -6.38 -17.87
N ALA A 187 -12.35 -5.54 -18.75
CA ALA A 187 -10.98 -5.09 -18.55
C ALA A 187 -10.96 -4.11 -17.37
N SER A 188 -10.33 -4.51 -16.27
CA SER A 188 -10.27 -3.68 -15.05
C SER A 188 -8.84 -3.38 -14.65
N ALA A 189 -8.52 -2.10 -14.51
CA ALA A 189 -7.21 -1.64 -14.04
C ALA A 189 -6.87 -2.20 -12.65
N THR A 190 -7.88 -2.39 -11.79
CA THR A 190 -7.76 -2.98 -10.45
C THR A 190 -7.02 -4.32 -10.44
N VAL A 191 -7.20 -5.12 -11.49
CA VAL A 191 -6.59 -6.45 -11.65
C VAL A 191 -5.67 -6.50 -12.86
N ALA A 192 -4.92 -5.41 -13.09
CA ALA A 192 -3.92 -5.29 -14.16
C ALA A 192 -4.49 -5.57 -15.55
N TYR A 193 -5.65 -5.00 -15.86
CA TYR A 193 -6.38 -5.11 -17.13
C TYR A 193 -6.82 -6.53 -17.52
N ALA A 194 -6.72 -7.50 -16.61
CA ALA A 194 -7.30 -8.82 -16.79
C ALA A 194 -8.84 -8.78 -16.73
N SER A 195 -9.48 -9.89 -17.10
CA SER A 195 -10.93 -10.10 -17.03
C SER A 195 -11.40 -10.83 -15.76
N LEU A 196 -10.51 -10.90 -14.75
CA LEU A 196 -10.76 -11.49 -13.43
C LEU A 196 -11.77 -10.66 -12.62
N PRO A 197 -12.19 -11.12 -11.43
CA PRO A 197 -13.05 -10.32 -10.57
C PRO A 197 -12.47 -8.95 -10.25
N TYR A 198 -13.23 -7.90 -10.57
CA TYR A 198 -12.72 -6.52 -10.62
C TYR A 198 -12.67 -5.83 -9.25
N ASP A 199 -13.34 -6.37 -8.23
CA ASP A 199 -13.25 -5.90 -6.84
C ASP A 199 -12.76 -7.02 -5.90
N PRO A 200 -11.48 -7.42 -5.95
CA PRO A 200 -10.93 -8.34 -4.98
C PRO A 200 -10.72 -7.70 -3.60
N PHE A 201 -10.98 -6.40 -3.42
CA PHE A 201 -10.65 -5.67 -2.21
C PHE A 201 -11.69 -5.87 -1.12
N THR A 202 -12.97 -5.75 -1.46
CA THR A 202 -14.07 -6.00 -0.52
C THR A 202 -13.93 -7.35 0.20
N PRO A 203 -13.82 -8.50 -0.49
CA PRO A 203 -13.77 -9.79 0.17
C PRO A 203 -12.45 -10.09 0.91
N PHE A 204 -11.33 -9.45 0.53
CA PHE A 204 -10.01 -9.86 1.02
C PHE A 204 -9.23 -8.80 1.80
N LEU A 205 -9.47 -7.52 1.58
CA LEU A 205 -8.77 -6.39 2.22
C LEU A 205 -9.68 -5.57 3.15
N LEU A 206 -11.01 -5.68 3.00
CA LEU A 206 -11.97 -5.20 3.99
C LEU A 206 -12.48 -6.38 4.84
N GLU A 207 -13.07 -7.39 4.20
CA GLU A 207 -13.43 -8.65 4.86
C GLU A 207 -12.19 -9.55 5.10
N SER A 208 -12.45 -10.81 5.44
CA SER A 208 -11.41 -11.79 5.75
C SER A 208 -11.60 -13.13 5.04
N ASN A 209 -12.17 -13.14 3.84
CA ASN A 209 -12.40 -14.37 3.08
C ASN A 209 -11.09 -15.14 2.84
N ASP A 210 -11.20 -16.47 2.79
CA ASP A 210 -10.03 -17.34 2.63
C ASP A 210 -9.47 -17.25 1.20
N ILE A 211 -8.19 -16.92 1.13
CA ILE A 211 -7.43 -16.80 -0.13
C ILE A 211 -6.94 -18.18 -0.59
N ARG A 212 -6.87 -19.18 0.30
CA ARG A 212 -6.31 -20.50 -0.05
C ARG A 212 -7.33 -21.36 -0.80
N VAL A 213 -6.93 -21.81 -1.98
CA VAL A 213 -7.74 -22.70 -2.84
C VAL A 213 -7.10 -24.06 -3.14
N ILE A 214 -5.76 -24.17 -3.02
CA ILE A 214 -5.00 -25.39 -3.34
C ILE A 214 -5.13 -26.40 -2.19
N GLY A 215 -5.39 -27.66 -2.53
CA GLY A 215 -5.46 -28.77 -1.57
C GLY A 215 -4.08 -29.18 -1.05
N ASP A 216 -4.05 -29.76 0.15
CA ASP A 216 -2.87 -30.25 0.84
C ASP A 216 -2.57 -31.74 0.56
N THR A 217 -3.48 -32.43 -0.12
CA THR A 217 -3.37 -33.84 -0.49
C THR A 217 -3.31 -34.01 -2.01
N VAL A 218 -2.64 -35.07 -2.46
CA VAL A 218 -2.46 -35.37 -3.90
C VAL A 218 -3.77 -35.82 -4.55
N LEU A 219 -4.58 -36.58 -3.81
CA LEU A 219 -5.88 -37.06 -4.27
C LEU A 219 -6.99 -36.11 -3.83
N PRO A 220 -8.13 -36.05 -4.54
CA PRO A 220 -9.25 -35.18 -4.18
C PRO A 220 -9.91 -35.63 -2.87
N GLN A 221 -9.35 -35.18 -1.74
CA GLN A 221 -9.82 -35.50 -0.40
C GLN A 221 -10.15 -34.20 0.33
N GLY A 222 -11.42 -34.00 0.68
CA GLY A 222 -11.85 -32.92 1.56
C GLY A 222 -11.88 -31.50 0.96
N ASN A 223 -11.01 -31.14 0.01
CA ASN A 223 -11.04 -29.80 -0.58
C ASN A 223 -12.37 -29.56 -1.33
N ARG A 224 -13.03 -28.44 -1.02
CA ARG A 224 -14.31 -28.00 -1.62
C ARG A 224 -14.21 -26.63 -2.30
N ARG A 225 -13.00 -26.11 -2.45
CA ARG A 225 -12.75 -24.82 -3.10
C ARG A 225 -13.08 -24.92 -4.59
N SER A 226 -13.68 -23.85 -5.13
CA SER A 226 -14.13 -23.80 -6.52
C SER A 226 -13.13 -23.09 -7.43
N ILE A 227 -13.27 -23.30 -8.74
CA ILE A 227 -12.50 -22.55 -9.75
C ILE A 227 -12.82 -21.05 -9.66
N LYS A 228 -14.06 -20.69 -9.33
CA LYS A 228 -14.42 -19.28 -9.11
C LYS A 228 -13.62 -18.68 -7.97
N GLN A 229 -13.50 -19.35 -6.83
CA GLN A 229 -12.65 -18.87 -5.73
C GLN A 229 -11.18 -18.74 -6.15
N ALA A 230 -10.70 -19.60 -7.06
CA ALA A 230 -9.36 -19.47 -7.63
C ALA A 230 -9.22 -18.21 -8.52
N GLU A 231 -10.24 -17.87 -9.34
CA GLU A 231 -10.27 -16.62 -10.12
C GLU A 231 -10.23 -15.38 -9.21
N TRP A 232 -10.99 -15.36 -8.11
CA TRP A 232 -10.98 -14.28 -7.12
C TRP A 232 -9.62 -14.12 -6.44
N THR A 233 -9.04 -15.24 -6.01
CA THR A 233 -7.67 -15.26 -5.45
C THR A 233 -6.67 -14.74 -6.46
N TYR A 234 -6.79 -15.15 -7.73
CA TYR A 234 -5.88 -14.71 -8.77
C TYR A 234 -6.02 -13.21 -9.04
N GLY A 235 -7.25 -12.67 -9.06
CA GLY A 235 -7.50 -11.22 -9.17
C GLY A 235 -6.78 -10.43 -8.07
N LEU A 236 -6.88 -10.88 -6.81
CA LEU A 236 -6.12 -10.28 -5.70
C LEU A 236 -4.60 -10.34 -5.93
N MET A 237 -4.07 -11.47 -6.39
CA MET A 237 -2.62 -11.61 -6.62
C MET A 237 -2.13 -10.75 -7.80
N MET A 238 -2.96 -10.54 -8.83
CA MET A 238 -2.65 -9.60 -9.92
C MET A 238 -2.53 -8.18 -9.37
N HIS A 239 -3.50 -7.76 -8.54
CA HIS A 239 -3.43 -6.47 -7.87
C HIS A 239 -2.17 -6.31 -7.03
N ILE A 240 -1.84 -7.28 -6.17
CA ILE A 240 -0.66 -7.19 -5.29
C ILE A 240 0.63 -7.08 -6.14
N SER A 241 0.70 -7.80 -7.26
CA SER A 241 1.87 -7.75 -8.15
C SER A 241 2.02 -6.36 -8.79
N ASP A 242 0.93 -5.82 -9.32
CA ASP A 242 0.87 -4.49 -9.94
C ASP A 242 1.19 -3.37 -8.94
N ALA A 243 0.55 -3.40 -7.76
CA ALA A 243 0.74 -2.42 -6.71
C ALA A 243 2.19 -2.29 -6.23
N LEU A 244 2.96 -3.38 -6.27
CA LEU A 244 4.36 -3.43 -5.85
C LEU A 244 5.34 -3.30 -7.03
N GLY A 245 4.87 -3.26 -8.28
CA GLY A 245 5.75 -3.25 -9.46
C GLY A 245 6.61 -4.51 -9.56
N VAL A 246 6.03 -5.67 -9.28
CA VAL A 246 6.73 -6.97 -9.29
C VAL A 246 5.91 -8.02 -10.02
N ASN A 247 6.45 -9.24 -10.13
CA ASN A 247 5.71 -10.39 -10.65
C ASN A 247 5.50 -11.46 -9.57
N CYS A 248 4.80 -12.54 -9.93
CA CYS A 248 4.50 -13.66 -9.04
C CYS A 248 5.75 -14.27 -8.39
N THR A 249 6.89 -14.28 -9.11
CA THR A 249 8.14 -14.91 -8.65
C THR A 249 8.85 -14.13 -7.55
N TYR A 250 8.41 -12.90 -7.31
CA TYR A 250 8.85 -12.11 -6.15
C TYR A 250 8.45 -12.77 -4.84
N CYS A 251 7.32 -13.49 -4.81
CA CYS A 251 6.78 -14.19 -3.64
C CYS A 251 6.79 -15.72 -3.78
N HIS A 252 6.65 -16.26 -4.99
CA HIS A 252 6.33 -17.66 -5.22
C HIS A 252 7.29 -18.38 -6.15
N ASN A 253 7.48 -19.68 -5.93
CA ASN A 253 7.79 -20.60 -7.01
C ASN A 253 6.47 -21.10 -7.63
N SER A 254 6.18 -20.71 -8.88
CA SER A 254 4.88 -20.97 -9.52
C SER A 254 4.58 -22.45 -9.75
N ARG A 255 5.57 -23.35 -9.66
CA ARG A 255 5.32 -24.80 -9.64
C ARG A 255 4.48 -25.25 -8.45
N SER A 256 4.47 -24.45 -7.37
CA SER A 256 3.67 -24.69 -6.18
C SER A 256 3.41 -23.39 -5.41
N PHE A 257 2.33 -22.69 -5.76
CA PHE A 257 1.94 -21.44 -5.08
C PHE A 257 1.60 -21.61 -3.59
N TYR A 258 1.20 -22.81 -3.14
CA TYR A 258 0.82 -23.04 -1.74
C TYR A 258 2.04 -23.29 -0.82
N SER A 259 3.11 -23.88 -1.34
CA SER A 259 4.28 -24.34 -0.59
C SER A 259 5.11 -23.16 -0.03
N TRP A 260 5.09 -23.00 1.29
CA TRP A 260 5.81 -21.92 1.99
C TRP A 260 7.32 -22.12 2.00
N ASP A 261 7.78 -23.37 2.08
CA ASP A 261 9.18 -23.77 2.04
C ASP A 261 9.86 -23.53 0.68
N GLN A 262 9.08 -23.28 -0.38
CA GLN A 262 9.54 -22.93 -1.72
C GLN A 262 9.17 -21.50 -2.13
N SER A 263 8.60 -20.73 -1.21
CA SER A 263 8.31 -19.31 -1.39
C SER A 263 9.51 -18.47 -0.97
N THR A 264 9.54 -17.22 -1.40
CA THR A 264 10.54 -16.25 -0.93
C THR A 264 10.11 -15.65 0.43
N PRO A 265 11.03 -15.03 1.19
CA PRO A 265 10.68 -14.32 2.43
C PRO A 265 9.60 -13.24 2.25
N GLN A 266 9.53 -12.61 1.07
CA GLN A 266 8.57 -11.56 0.73
C GLN A 266 7.12 -12.04 0.85
N ARG A 267 6.85 -13.34 0.61
CA ARG A 267 5.51 -13.91 0.84
C ARG A 267 5.09 -13.84 2.30
N THR A 268 6.04 -13.94 3.23
CA THR A 268 5.78 -13.80 4.67
C THR A 268 5.41 -12.36 5.01
N THR A 269 6.17 -11.39 4.52
CA THR A 269 5.86 -9.95 4.68
C THR A 269 4.49 -9.62 4.09
N ALA A 270 4.20 -10.09 2.86
CA ALA A 270 2.90 -9.89 2.22
C ALA A 270 1.74 -10.54 2.99
N TRP A 271 1.99 -11.66 3.68
CA TRP A 271 0.98 -12.29 4.52
C TRP A 271 0.57 -11.39 5.69
N TYR A 272 1.53 -10.77 6.38
CA TYR A 272 1.25 -9.78 7.42
C TYR A 272 0.63 -8.52 6.83
N ALA A 273 1.09 -8.07 5.65
CA ALA A 273 0.55 -6.91 4.96
C ALA A 273 -0.96 -7.02 4.69
N ILE A 274 -1.46 -8.20 4.29
CA ILE A 274 -2.90 -8.42 4.09
C ILE A 274 -3.69 -8.19 5.39
N ARG A 275 -3.17 -8.62 6.55
CA ARG A 275 -3.84 -8.41 7.84
C ARG A 275 -3.73 -6.96 8.26
N HIS A 276 -2.57 -6.35 8.03
CA HIS A 276 -2.34 -4.94 8.31
C HIS A 276 -3.36 -4.07 7.56
N VAL A 277 -3.53 -4.27 6.25
CA VAL A 277 -4.50 -3.51 5.45
C VAL A 277 -5.94 -3.73 5.92
N ARG A 278 -6.30 -4.95 6.36
CA ARG A 278 -7.63 -5.21 6.97
C ARG A 278 -7.83 -4.37 8.22
N GLU A 279 -6.82 -4.27 9.08
CA GLU A 279 -6.87 -3.44 10.27
C GLU A 279 -6.97 -1.95 9.91
N LEU A 280 -6.13 -1.46 8.99
CA LEU A 280 -6.21 -0.09 8.46
C LEU A 280 -7.63 0.25 7.99
N ASN A 281 -8.28 -0.65 7.26
CA ASN A 281 -9.63 -0.42 6.79
C ASN A 281 -10.68 -0.46 7.90
N ASN A 282 -10.71 -1.51 8.71
CA ASN A 282 -11.80 -1.74 9.66
C ASN A 282 -11.70 -0.88 10.92
N ASP A 283 -10.49 -0.66 11.42
CA ASP A 283 -10.28 -0.05 12.74
C ASP A 283 -10.00 1.46 12.64
N TRP A 284 -9.51 1.92 11.49
CA TRP A 284 -9.06 3.31 11.32
C TRP A 284 -9.87 4.11 10.31
N VAL A 285 -10.23 3.53 9.16
CA VAL A 285 -10.85 4.28 8.05
C VAL A 285 -12.37 4.16 8.05
N VAL A 286 -12.93 2.96 8.09
CA VAL A 286 -14.38 2.72 8.09
C VAL A 286 -15.10 3.46 9.24
N PRO A 287 -14.58 3.53 10.47
CA PRO A 287 -15.21 4.28 11.55
C PRO A 287 -15.35 5.80 11.30
N LEU A 288 -14.63 6.35 10.31
CA LEU A 288 -14.74 7.76 9.93
C LEU A 288 -15.92 8.05 8.98
N THR A 289 -16.69 7.03 8.59
CA THR A 289 -17.81 7.15 7.62
C THR A 289 -18.83 8.23 7.99
N GLU A 290 -19.14 8.36 9.28
CA GLU A 290 -20.16 9.31 9.74
C GLU A 290 -19.68 10.77 9.69
N ILE A 291 -18.38 11.02 9.83
CA ILE A 291 -17.82 12.39 9.86
C ILE A 291 -17.31 12.85 8.49
N LEU A 292 -17.01 11.91 7.58
CA LEU A 292 -16.50 12.22 6.25
C LEU A 292 -17.63 12.72 5.34
N PRO A 293 -17.40 13.81 4.56
CA PRO A 293 -18.40 14.31 3.64
C PRO A 293 -18.63 13.35 2.47
N GLU A 294 -19.75 13.52 1.77
CA GLU A 294 -20.14 12.64 0.66
C GLU A 294 -19.11 12.60 -0.48
N SER A 295 -18.33 13.67 -0.64
CA SER A 295 -17.20 13.75 -1.58
C SER A 295 -16.02 12.81 -1.26
N ARG A 296 -16.11 12.04 -0.17
CA ARG A 296 -15.11 11.04 0.28
C ARG A 296 -15.69 9.62 0.32
N LYS A 297 -16.82 9.42 -0.36
CA LYS A 297 -17.54 8.15 -0.41
C LYS A 297 -17.72 7.71 -1.87
N GLY A 298 -17.80 6.40 -2.05
CA GLY A 298 -18.07 5.78 -3.33
C GLY A 298 -19.55 5.80 -3.70
N PRO A 299 -19.90 5.26 -4.88
CA PRO A 299 -21.29 5.18 -5.35
C PRO A 299 -22.22 4.41 -4.42
N LEU A 300 -21.68 3.52 -3.57
CA LEU A 300 -22.44 2.72 -2.60
C LEU A 300 -22.44 3.32 -1.19
N GLY A 301 -21.91 4.54 -1.02
CA GLY A 301 -21.85 5.24 0.26
C GLY A 301 -20.73 4.78 1.19
N ASP A 302 -19.88 3.86 0.76
CA ASP A 302 -18.71 3.43 1.52
C ASP A 302 -17.55 4.42 1.35
N VAL A 303 -16.81 4.67 2.44
CA VAL A 303 -15.66 5.58 2.41
C VAL A 303 -14.52 5.06 1.56
N TYR A 304 -13.69 6.00 1.09
CA TYR A 304 -12.38 5.71 0.51
C TYR A 304 -11.52 4.91 1.49
N LYS A 305 -11.02 3.76 1.04
CA LYS A 305 -10.27 2.78 1.85
C LYS A 305 -8.83 2.62 1.35
N VAL A 306 -8.03 1.95 2.17
CA VAL A 306 -6.62 1.65 1.94
C VAL A 306 -6.47 0.28 1.28
N TYR A 307 -5.50 0.18 0.38
CA TYR A 307 -5.07 -1.05 -0.28
C TYR A 307 -3.57 -0.95 -0.60
N CYS A 308 -3.00 -1.94 -1.30
CA CYS A 308 -1.54 -2.03 -1.48
C CYS A 308 -0.98 -0.79 -2.22
N THR A 309 -1.66 -0.35 -3.29
CA THR A 309 -1.21 0.79 -4.10
C THR A 309 -1.25 2.11 -3.33
N THR A 310 -2.11 2.27 -2.32
CA THR A 310 -2.17 3.49 -1.48
C THR A 310 -0.79 3.90 -0.96
N CYS A 311 0.02 2.92 -0.54
CA CYS A 311 1.37 3.16 -0.04
C CYS A 311 2.45 2.87 -1.11
N HIS A 312 2.35 1.72 -1.78
CA HIS A 312 3.44 1.21 -2.62
C HIS A 312 3.58 1.92 -3.95
N GLN A 313 2.47 2.32 -4.57
CA GLN A 313 2.45 3.15 -5.79
C GLN A 313 3.37 2.63 -6.91
N GLY A 314 3.36 1.31 -7.16
CA GLY A 314 4.16 0.66 -8.19
C GLY A 314 5.60 0.36 -7.79
N ALA A 315 6.00 0.60 -6.53
CA ALA A 315 7.32 0.28 -6.01
C ALA A 315 7.28 -0.85 -4.97
N TYR A 316 8.31 -1.72 -4.99
CA TYR A 316 8.38 -2.89 -4.10
C TYR A 316 8.46 -2.51 -2.61
N LYS A 317 8.86 -1.27 -2.31
CA LYS A 317 8.70 -0.58 -1.03
C LYS A 317 8.23 0.84 -1.30
N PRO A 318 7.33 1.42 -0.47
CA PRO A 318 6.95 2.82 -0.60
C PRO A 318 8.18 3.73 -0.61
N LEU A 319 8.24 4.68 -1.57
CA LEU A 319 9.37 5.59 -1.72
C LEU A 319 10.73 4.87 -1.81
N TYR A 320 10.74 3.68 -2.41
CA TYR A 320 11.89 2.78 -2.48
C TYR A 320 12.55 2.46 -1.12
N GLY A 321 11.79 2.57 -0.03
CA GLY A 321 12.26 2.26 1.33
C GLY A 321 12.92 3.42 2.07
N ALA A 322 12.72 4.67 1.63
CA ALA A 322 13.23 5.85 2.32
C ALA A 322 12.76 5.90 3.80
N PRO A 323 13.67 5.93 4.79
CA PRO A 323 13.32 5.82 6.21
C PRO A 323 12.90 7.16 6.81
N MET A 324 11.80 7.76 6.34
CA MET A 324 11.35 9.09 6.79
C MET A 324 11.02 9.16 8.28
N VAL A 325 10.49 8.05 8.84
CA VAL A 325 10.04 7.98 10.24
C VAL A 325 11.18 8.20 11.23
N LYS A 326 12.43 7.90 10.86
CA LYS A 326 13.60 8.10 11.74
C LYS A 326 13.74 9.55 12.20
N ASP A 327 13.34 10.51 11.37
CA ASP A 327 13.47 11.95 11.63
C ASP A 327 12.29 12.50 12.44
N TYR A 328 11.25 11.69 12.69
CA TYR A 328 10.07 12.05 13.47
C TYR A 328 9.75 10.95 14.49
N PRO A 329 10.52 10.84 15.59
CA PRO A 329 10.36 9.77 16.58
C PRO A 329 8.98 9.72 17.25
N SER A 330 8.23 10.82 17.17
CA SER A 330 6.84 10.96 17.59
C SER A 330 5.86 10.09 16.81
N LEU A 331 6.23 9.65 15.59
CA LEU A 331 5.41 8.80 14.74
C LEU A 331 5.74 7.32 14.86
N GLN A 332 6.84 6.94 15.52
CA GLN A 332 7.27 5.55 15.66
C GLN A 332 6.37 4.73 16.61
N GLY A 333 5.57 5.40 17.43
CA GLY A 333 4.69 4.79 18.41
C GLY A 333 4.16 5.82 19.40
N PRO A 334 3.26 5.43 20.32
CA PRO A 334 2.81 6.29 21.40
C PRO A 334 4.00 6.80 22.22
N ILE A 335 3.97 8.09 22.57
CA ILE A 335 5.07 8.72 23.31
C ILE A 335 4.91 8.33 24.79
N PRO A 336 5.94 7.73 25.43
CA PRO A 336 5.85 7.36 26.84
C PRO A 336 5.84 8.59 27.75
N GLU A 337 5.37 8.40 28.98
CA GLU A 337 5.41 9.42 30.03
C GLU A 337 6.86 9.90 30.24
N GLY A 338 7.11 11.21 30.14
CA GLY A 338 8.47 11.79 30.13
C GLY A 338 9.00 12.17 28.74
N GLY A 339 8.24 11.93 27.67
CA GLY A 339 8.47 12.49 26.34
C GLY A 339 9.58 11.81 25.54
N LEU A 340 9.98 12.44 24.43
CA LEU A 340 10.99 11.88 23.51
C LEU A 340 12.38 11.70 24.15
N ALA A 341 12.73 12.50 25.17
CA ALA A 341 13.97 12.32 25.90
C ALA A 341 13.98 11.01 26.70
N ALA A 342 12.86 10.69 27.38
CA ALA A 342 12.70 9.41 28.07
C ALA A 342 12.72 8.23 27.09
N LYS A 343 12.10 8.41 25.91
CA LYS A 343 12.15 7.41 24.84
C LYS A 343 13.58 7.13 24.35
N LYS A 344 14.35 8.19 24.04
CA LYS A 344 15.76 8.06 23.63
C LYS A 344 16.62 7.40 24.71
N ALA A 345 16.39 7.72 25.99
CA ALA A 345 17.11 7.10 27.10
C ALA A 345 16.80 5.60 27.20
N ALA A 346 15.52 5.22 27.11
CA ALA A 346 15.12 3.81 27.12
C ALA A 346 15.68 3.02 25.92
N GLU A 347 15.75 3.63 24.75
CA GLU A 347 16.37 3.02 23.57
C GLU A 347 17.89 2.85 23.74
N ALA A 348 18.57 3.84 24.32
CA ALA A 348 20.00 3.75 24.62
C ALA A 348 20.32 2.65 25.65
N ASP A 349 19.49 2.54 26.69
CA ASP A 349 19.62 1.49 27.71
C ASP A 349 19.37 0.10 27.12
N ALA A 350 18.36 -0.06 26.24
CA ALA A 350 18.09 -1.32 25.55
C ALA A 350 19.21 -1.76 24.60
N VAL A 351 19.91 -0.80 23.96
CA VAL A 351 21.07 -1.09 23.12
C VAL A 351 22.28 -1.49 23.99
N ALA A 352 22.48 -0.82 25.13
CA ALA A 352 23.54 -1.18 26.08
C ALA A 352 23.33 -2.59 26.67
N ASP A 353 22.09 -2.95 27.04
CA ASP A 353 21.73 -4.28 27.54
C ASP A 353 21.92 -5.38 26.47
N ALA A 354 21.71 -5.05 25.18
CA ALA A 354 21.95 -5.98 24.08
C ALA A 354 23.45 -6.19 23.80
N GLU A 355 24.29 -5.21 24.10
CA GLU A 355 25.75 -5.27 23.94
C GLU A 355 26.44 -5.94 25.15
N GLU A 356 25.81 -5.92 26.34
CA GLU A 356 26.26 -6.63 27.55
C GLU A 356 25.82 -8.10 27.64
N ALA A 357 24.96 -8.57 26.73
CA ALA A 357 24.56 -9.96 26.68
C ALA A 357 25.73 -10.87 26.22
N PRO A 358 26.12 -11.92 26.98
CA PRO A 358 27.21 -12.80 26.58
C PRO A 358 26.84 -13.54 25.28
N PRO A 359 27.81 -13.79 24.38
CA PRO A 359 27.53 -14.38 23.08
C PRO A 359 26.86 -15.74 23.26
N ALA A 360 25.63 -15.86 22.78
CA ALA A 360 24.92 -17.12 22.69
C ALA A 360 25.77 -18.08 21.83
N GLN A 361 26.23 -19.16 22.44
CA GLN A 361 27.02 -20.20 21.78
C GLN A 361 26.18 -20.88 20.69
N ALA A 362 26.29 -20.41 19.46
CA ALA A 362 25.91 -21.16 18.28
C ALA A 362 26.99 -22.22 18.01
N LYS A 363 26.90 -23.39 18.67
CA LYS A 363 27.54 -24.60 18.17
C LYS A 363 26.64 -25.22 17.11
N ALA A 364 26.90 -24.89 15.85
CA ALA A 364 26.61 -25.77 14.73
C ALA A 364 27.96 -26.15 14.12
N GLU A 365 28.43 -27.37 14.43
CA GLU A 365 29.50 -28.01 13.66
C GLU A 365 29.02 -28.18 12.22
N MET A 366 29.60 -27.41 11.30
CA MET A 366 29.54 -27.70 9.87
C MET A 366 30.63 -28.73 9.56
N PRO A 367 30.31 -29.85 8.88
CA PRO A 367 31.35 -30.68 8.29
C PRO A 367 31.99 -29.93 7.12
N GLU A 368 33.32 -29.91 7.14
CA GLU A 368 34.21 -29.33 6.13
C GLU A 368 33.98 -30.03 4.77
N ALA A 369 33.52 -29.26 3.78
CA ALA A 369 33.50 -29.70 2.38
C ALA A 369 34.85 -29.33 1.73
N PRO A 370 35.51 -30.24 1.00
CA PRO A 370 36.82 -29.97 0.44
C PRO A 370 36.76 -28.92 -0.67
N ALA A 371 37.75 -28.03 -0.69
CA ALA A 371 37.94 -27.02 -1.72
C ALA A 371 38.11 -27.64 -3.12
N PRO A 372 37.56 -27.04 -4.19
CA PRO A 372 37.91 -27.45 -5.54
C PRO A 372 39.31 -26.93 -5.90
N GLU A 373 40.19 -27.85 -6.30
CA GLU A 373 41.47 -27.52 -6.93
C GLU A 373 41.23 -26.73 -8.22
N ALA A 374 41.82 -25.53 -8.30
CA ALA A 374 41.87 -24.76 -9.53
C ALA A 374 42.90 -25.40 -10.48
N THR A 375 42.42 -25.91 -11.62
CA THR A 375 43.28 -26.31 -12.73
C THR A 375 43.67 -25.09 -13.55
N ALA A 376 44.95 -25.00 -13.92
CA ALA A 376 45.64 -23.85 -14.49
C ALA A 376 45.27 -23.48 -15.95
N ASP A 377 44.01 -23.61 -16.37
CA ASP A 377 43.57 -23.32 -17.75
C ASP A 377 42.54 -22.17 -17.88
N GLU A 378 42.12 -21.52 -16.78
CA GLU A 378 41.20 -20.36 -16.83
C GLU A 378 41.88 -18.99 -16.61
N ALA A 379 43.19 -18.96 -16.37
CA ALA A 379 43.96 -17.72 -16.17
C ALA A 379 44.44 -17.07 -17.48
N ALA A 380 44.19 -17.67 -18.65
CA ALA A 380 44.66 -17.17 -19.94
C ALA A 380 43.62 -16.39 -20.76
N ALA A 381 42.36 -16.31 -20.31
CA ALA A 381 41.29 -15.61 -21.05
C ALA A 381 40.93 -14.21 -20.50
N ALA A 382 41.54 -13.78 -19.39
CA ALA A 382 41.21 -12.52 -18.72
C ALA A 382 42.16 -11.35 -19.05
N ASP A 383 43.25 -11.58 -19.80
CA ASP A 383 44.29 -10.56 -20.06
C ASP A 383 44.24 -9.96 -21.48
N GLU A 384 43.22 -10.30 -22.30
CA GLU A 384 43.08 -9.84 -23.69
C GLU A 384 41.82 -8.98 -23.95
N GLN A 385 41.17 -8.45 -22.92
CA GLN A 385 40.06 -7.48 -23.06
C GLN A 385 40.28 -6.13 -22.35
N ALA A 386 41.47 -5.88 -21.78
CA ALA A 386 41.79 -4.64 -21.07
C ALA A 386 42.68 -3.65 -21.87
N LYS A 387 42.70 -3.74 -23.22
CA LYS A 387 43.42 -2.78 -24.08
C LYS A 387 42.66 -2.48 -25.37
N ALA A 388 41.66 -1.62 -25.30
CA ALA A 388 41.30 -0.67 -26.36
C ALA A 388 40.14 0.23 -25.90
N ALA A 389 40.43 1.51 -25.63
CA ALA A 389 39.67 2.69 -26.06
C ALA A 389 40.03 3.90 -25.18
N GLU A 390 40.84 4.81 -25.75
CA GLU A 390 40.96 6.20 -25.30
C GLU A 390 39.85 7.08 -25.95
N PRO A 391 39.55 8.27 -25.39
CA PRO A 391 38.29 8.97 -25.61
C PRO A 391 38.38 10.06 -26.69
N GLU A 392 37.27 10.33 -27.39
CA GLU A 392 37.10 11.52 -28.24
C GLU A 392 35.66 12.08 -28.19
N PRO A 393 35.46 13.38 -28.54
CA PRO A 393 34.79 14.34 -27.66
C PRO A 393 33.33 14.68 -28.02
N ALA A 394 32.69 15.41 -27.10
CA ALA A 394 31.31 15.90 -27.16
C ALA A 394 31.03 16.85 -28.34
N PRO A 395 29.77 16.88 -28.84
CA PRO A 395 29.26 18.03 -29.57
C PRO A 395 28.25 18.88 -28.77
N GLU A 396 28.35 20.17 -29.08
CA GLU A 396 27.63 21.38 -28.67
C GLU A 396 26.09 21.33 -28.60
N ALA A 397 25.56 22.19 -27.73
CA ALA A 397 24.16 22.51 -27.55
C ALA A 397 23.66 23.62 -28.51
N ALA A 398 22.38 23.53 -28.92
CA ALA A 398 21.40 24.63 -29.07
C ALA A 398 20.15 24.17 -29.86
N PRO A 399 18.99 24.86 -29.79
CA PRO A 399 18.39 25.60 -28.66
C PRO A 399 16.93 25.16 -28.37
N ALA A 400 16.34 25.75 -27.33
CA ALA A 400 14.95 25.56 -26.90
C ALA A 400 13.92 26.00 -27.95
N GLU A 401 12.83 25.23 -28.07
CA GLU A 401 11.57 25.65 -28.70
C GLU A 401 10.46 25.71 -27.64
N GLU A 402 9.79 26.87 -27.56
CA GLU A 402 8.57 27.11 -26.80
C GLU A 402 7.42 26.21 -27.30
N PRO A 403 6.48 25.77 -26.43
CA PRO A 403 5.22 25.23 -26.92
C PRO A 403 4.32 26.38 -27.39
N ALA A 404 4.12 26.44 -28.70
CA ALA A 404 3.11 27.26 -29.34
C ALA A 404 1.69 26.80 -28.91
N ALA A 405 0.90 27.76 -28.45
CA ALA A 405 -0.54 27.65 -28.33
C ALA A 405 -1.17 27.43 -29.73
N ALA A 406 -2.05 26.45 -29.82
CA ALA A 406 -3.03 26.36 -30.89
C ALA A 406 -4.38 25.99 -30.28
N ASP A 407 -5.26 27.00 -30.22
CA ASP A 407 -6.71 26.89 -30.15
C ASP A 407 -7.23 25.81 -31.10
N GLU A 408 -8.03 24.87 -30.58
CA GLU A 408 -9.11 24.28 -31.36
C GLU A 408 -10.39 24.27 -30.53
N GLN A 409 -11.29 25.17 -30.93
CA GLN A 409 -12.61 25.38 -30.39
C GLN A 409 -13.48 24.15 -30.65
N VAL A 410 -13.80 23.38 -29.61
CA VAL A 410 -14.94 22.46 -29.63
C VAL A 410 -16.13 23.16 -28.99
N LYS A 411 -17.10 23.45 -29.86
CA LYS A 411 -18.37 24.10 -29.56
C LYS A 411 -19.18 23.24 -28.59
N ALA A 412 -19.47 23.80 -27.41
CA ALA A 412 -20.39 23.23 -26.44
C ALA A 412 -21.83 23.21 -27.01
N GLU A 413 -22.51 22.08 -26.85
CA GLU A 413 -23.94 21.94 -27.07
C GLU A 413 -24.59 21.71 -25.69
N GLU A 414 -25.41 22.67 -25.25
CA GLU A 414 -26.20 22.63 -24.01
C GLU A 414 -27.21 21.47 -24.03
N PRO A 415 -27.39 20.71 -22.94
CA PRO A 415 -28.61 19.96 -22.74
C PRO A 415 -29.69 20.85 -22.11
N ALA A 416 -30.84 20.90 -22.80
CA ALA A 416 -32.09 21.55 -22.38
C ALA A 416 -32.68 20.96 -21.08
N PRO A 417 -33.52 21.73 -20.34
CA PRO A 417 -33.94 21.39 -18.98
C PRO A 417 -34.98 20.27 -18.91
N ALA A 418 -34.88 19.44 -17.87
CA ALA A 418 -35.90 18.45 -17.50
C ALA A 418 -37.18 19.13 -16.97
N PRO A 419 -38.38 18.61 -17.28
CA PRO A 419 -39.64 19.22 -16.88
C PRO A 419 -40.00 18.95 -15.41
N GLU A 420 -40.61 19.97 -14.79
CA GLU A 420 -41.30 19.92 -13.51
C GLU A 420 -42.38 18.82 -13.50
N ALA A 421 -42.37 17.98 -12.46
CA ALA A 421 -43.50 17.16 -12.08
C ALA A 421 -44.13 17.72 -10.80
N ALA A 422 -45.44 17.88 -10.88
CA ALA A 422 -46.29 18.63 -9.99
C ALA A 422 -46.45 18.01 -8.60
N ALA A 423 -46.76 18.89 -7.65
CA ALA A 423 -47.35 18.56 -6.36
C ALA A 423 -48.69 17.84 -6.54
N GLU A 424 -48.91 16.80 -5.73
CA GLU A 424 -50.26 16.34 -5.40
C GLU A 424 -50.34 16.17 -3.88
N GLU A 425 -51.35 16.84 -3.31
CA GLU A 425 -51.65 16.97 -1.90
C GLU A 425 -52.65 15.87 -1.46
N ALA A 426 -52.53 15.48 -0.19
CA ALA A 426 -53.55 14.91 0.69
C ALA A 426 -54.05 13.47 0.47
N ALA A 427 -53.74 12.61 1.46
CA ALA A 427 -54.77 11.90 2.25
C ALA A 427 -54.16 11.25 3.52
N GLU A 428 -54.42 11.84 4.68
CA GLU A 428 -54.60 11.11 5.95
C GLU A 428 -56.10 10.71 6.05
N PRO A 429 -56.52 9.65 6.78
CA PRO A 429 -56.26 9.54 8.23
C PRO A 429 -56.14 8.11 8.81
N ALA A 430 -55.60 8.00 10.03
CA ALA A 430 -56.33 7.49 11.21
C ALA A 430 -55.39 7.22 12.39
N THR A 431 -55.77 7.79 13.52
CA THR A 431 -55.09 7.86 14.81
C THR A 431 -55.16 6.56 15.61
N ALA A 432 -54.12 6.29 16.40
CA ALA A 432 -54.26 5.59 17.69
C ALA A 432 -53.18 6.09 18.66
N ASP A 433 -53.69 6.59 19.77
CA ASP A 433 -53.09 7.30 20.89
C ASP A 433 -52.31 6.35 21.82
N ALA A 434 -51.16 6.80 22.33
CA ALA A 434 -50.63 6.36 23.63
C ALA A 434 -49.58 7.37 24.13
N SER A 435 -50.07 8.30 24.94
CA SER A 435 -49.35 9.21 25.82
C SER A 435 -48.40 8.51 26.81
N ALA A 436 -47.23 9.15 27.05
CA ALA A 436 -46.54 9.13 28.33
C ALA A 436 -45.55 10.31 28.44
N GLU A 437 -45.86 11.25 29.35
CA GLU A 437 -44.93 12.23 29.91
C GLU A 437 -43.74 11.55 30.62
N ALA A 438 -42.53 12.11 30.51
CA ALA A 438 -41.86 12.77 31.63
C ALA A 438 -40.32 12.89 31.45
N ALA A 439 -39.82 14.01 31.98
CA ALA A 439 -38.51 14.26 32.58
C ALA A 439 -37.33 14.64 31.65
N GLU A 440 -37.12 15.95 31.54
CA GLU A 440 -35.81 16.57 31.39
C GLU A 440 -34.89 16.14 32.55
N ALA A 441 -33.70 15.62 32.22
CA ALA A 441 -32.61 15.46 33.15
C ALA A 441 -31.33 16.02 32.52
N GLU A 442 -30.83 17.12 33.08
CA GLU A 442 -29.51 17.68 32.79
C GLU A 442 -28.42 16.63 33.04
N ALA A 443 -27.70 16.22 31.98
CA ALA A 443 -26.52 15.37 32.10
C ALA A 443 -25.26 16.25 32.18
N LYS A 444 -24.58 16.21 33.33
CA LYS A 444 -23.20 16.71 33.50
C LYS A 444 -22.23 15.86 32.65
N PRO A 445 -21.15 16.43 32.09
CA PRO A 445 -20.23 15.69 31.25
C PRO A 445 -19.43 14.68 32.10
N ALA A 446 -19.42 13.42 31.65
CA ALA A 446 -18.61 12.37 32.24
C ALA A 446 -17.13 12.61 31.90
N ALA A 447 -16.26 12.50 32.91
CA ALA A 447 -14.81 12.51 32.70
C ALA A 447 -14.40 11.25 31.90
N GLU A 448 -13.70 11.46 30.78
CA GLU A 448 -13.16 10.38 29.95
C GLU A 448 -12.07 9.59 30.70
N GLN A 449 -12.23 8.27 30.70
CA GLN A 449 -11.20 7.31 31.11
C GLN A 449 -10.15 7.17 30.00
N PRO A 450 -8.89 6.83 30.31
CA PRO A 450 -7.84 6.63 29.30
C PRO A 450 -8.27 5.55 28.30
N GLN A 451 -8.35 5.92 27.02
CA GLN A 451 -8.77 5.04 25.93
C GLN A 451 -7.78 3.87 25.79
N GLN A 452 -8.25 2.66 26.11
CA GLN A 452 -7.56 1.41 25.80
C GLN A 452 -7.76 1.09 24.32
N TYR A 453 -6.67 0.79 23.61
CA TYR A 453 -6.70 0.20 22.27
C TYR A 453 -7.60 -1.04 22.24
N PRO A 454 -8.37 -1.28 21.16
CA PRO A 454 -9.20 -2.47 21.07
C PRO A 454 -8.34 -3.75 21.17
N PRO A 455 -8.85 -4.83 21.78
CA PRO A 455 -8.10 -6.08 21.92
C PRO A 455 -7.80 -6.70 20.54
N ARG A 456 -6.50 -6.85 20.25
CA ARG A 456 -5.91 -7.38 19.00
C ARG A 456 -6.42 -8.77 18.61
N LEU A 457 -6.67 -8.99 17.32
CA LEU A 457 -6.62 -10.34 16.73
C LEU A 457 -5.15 -10.78 16.65
N GLN A 458 -4.69 -11.56 17.64
CA GLN A 458 -3.35 -12.16 17.59
C GLN A 458 -3.30 -13.22 16.49
N TYR A 459 -2.64 -12.91 15.38
CA TYR A 459 -2.40 -13.85 14.30
C TYR A 459 -1.12 -14.66 14.61
N PRO A 460 -1.18 -16.00 14.67
CA PRO A 460 0.02 -16.81 14.92
C PRO A 460 1.00 -16.69 13.74
N PRO A 461 2.32 -16.74 13.99
CA PRO A 461 3.32 -16.66 12.93
C PRO A 461 3.19 -17.85 11.97
N PRO A 462 3.48 -17.69 10.66
CA PRO A 462 3.35 -18.76 9.66
C PRO A 462 4.16 -20.03 10.01
N SER A 463 5.26 -19.88 10.75
CA SER A 463 6.09 -20.99 11.24
C SER A 463 5.38 -21.91 12.23
N MET A 464 4.36 -21.42 12.95
CA MET A 464 3.52 -22.23 13.83
C MET A 464 2.41 -22.99 13.09
N MET A 465 2.25 -22.77 11.78
CA MET A 465 1.46 -23.63 10.89
C MET A 465 2.34 -24.67 10.15
N ARG A 466 3.53 -24.97 10.67
CA ARG A 466 4.30 -26.15 10.26
C ARG A 466 3.68 -27.40 10.87
N TYR A 467 2.86 -28.08 10.09
CA TYR A 467 2.59 -29.49 10.34
C TYR A 467 3.89 -30.29 10.13
N PRO A 468 4.14 -31.32 10.96
CA PRO A 468 5.35 -32.13 10.83
C PRO A 468 5.41 -32.74 9.42
N PRO A 469 6.61 -32.92 8.84
CA PRO A 469 6.76 -33.61 7.58
C PRO A 469 6.16 -35.01 7.74
N ALA A 470 5.12 -35.32 6.97
CA ALA A 470 4.67 -36.70 6.85
C ALA A 470 5.87 -37.53 6.37
N PRO A 471 6.23 -38.64 7.03
CA PRO A 471 7.32 -39.47 6.54
C PRO A 471 6.94 -39.98 5.15
N LEU A 472 7.79 -39.69 4.17
CA LEU A 472 7.71 -40.25 2.82
C LEU A 472 7.80 -41.78 2.92
N GLN A 473 6.66 -42.45 3.00
CA GLN A 473 6.58 -43.90 2.81
C GLN A 473 6.60 -44.18 1.31
N TYR A 474 7.77 -44.54 0.79
CA TYR A 474 7.87 -45.15 -0.53
C TYR A 474 7.15 -46.51 -0.50
N PRO A 475 6.29 -46.82 -1.47
CA PRO A 475 5.74 -48.17 -1.60
C PRO A 475 6.88 -49.16 -1.91
N PRO A 476 6.83 -50.40 -1.38
CA PRO A 476 7.85 -51.40 -1.68
C PRO A 476 7.88 -51.72 -3.18
N ALA A 477 9.07 -51.88 -3.72
CA ALA A 477 9.30 -52.24 -5.12
C ALA A 477 8.52 -53.53 -5.49
N PRO A 478 7.92 -53.60 -6.70
CA PRO A 478 7.20 -54.80 -7.13
C PRO A 478 8.16 -55.99 -7.17
N GLN A 479 7.74 -57.09 -6.54
CA GLN A 479 8.49 -58.35 -6.58
C GLN A 479 8.59 -58.85 -8.02
N SER A 480 9.82 -59.16 -8.45
CA SER A 480 10.10 -59.80 -9.73
C SER A 480 9.34 -61.13 -9.81
N ARG A 481 8.57 -61.32 -10.88
CA ARG A 481 8.04 -62.63 -11.27
C ARG A 481 9.14 -63.49 -11.86
#